data_AF-A0A8J6Q6X3-F1
#
_entry.id   AF-A0A8J6Q6X3-F1
#
_cell.length_a   1.000
_cell.length_b   1.000
_cell.length_c   1.000
_cell.angle_alpha   90.00
_cell.angle_beta   90.00
_cell.angle_gamma   90.00
#
_symmetry.space_group_name_H-M   'P 1'
#
loop_
_entity.id
_entity.type
_entity.pdbx_description
1 polymer ?
#
loop_
_entity_poly.entity_id
_entity_poly.type
_entity_poly.pdbx_seq_one_letter_code
_entity_poly.pdbx_strand_id
1 'polypeptide(L)'
;MSDCILKFWPKEEVKEIKTEQIKKGLHDSKIIDEPKELWGEQGYEAGSAMNDYFEPVLNPEWAKQYFPTIALMIEEKGYGVESGEEDFEYVDRLNVVSIKGGEGAFDSWNKMCAELEKITGDKYQGGWELL
;
A
#
# COMPACT_ATOMS: atom_id res chain seq x y z
N MET A 1 16.76 4.38 -9.60
CA MET A 1 16.16 3.80 -8.40
C MET A 1 15.46 2.55 -8.87
N SER A 2 15.69 1.40 -8.24
CA SER A 2 14.87 0.21 -8.51
C SER A 2 13.43 0.55 -8.13
N ASP A 3 12.48 0.21 -8.99
CA ASP A 3 11.07 0.47 -8.72
C ASP A 3 10.59 -0.57 -7.69
N CYS A 4 10.62 -0.23 -6.40
CA CYS A 4 10.06 -1.11 -5.39
C CYS A 4 8.53 -0.93 -5.35
N ILE A 5 7.80 -2.03 -5.18
CA ILE A 5 6.36 -2.01 -4.90
C ILE A 5 6.16 -2.51 -3.48
N LEU A 6 5.55 -1.69 -2.64
CA LEU A 6 5.07 -2.14 -1.34
C LEU A 6 3.61 -2.57 -1.50
N LYS A 7 3.29 -3.80 -1.09
CA LYS A 7 1.96 -4.37 -1.23
C LYS A 7 1.35 -4.66 0.13
N PHE A 8 0.03 -4.59 0.20
CA PHE A 8 -0.77 -4.91 1.36
C PHE A 8 -1.96 -5.76 0.94
N TRP A 9 -2.17 -6.89 1.62
CA TRP A 9 -3.26 -7.80 1.32
C TRP A 9 -3.82 -8.43 2.60
N PRO A 10 -5.09 -8.87 2.59
CA PRO A 10 -5.64 -9.70 3.64
C PRO A 10 -4.77 -10.94 3.84
N LYS A 11 -4.37 -11.18 5.08
CA LYS A 11 -3.53 -12.31 5.47
C LYS A 11 -4.23 -13.64 5.21
N GLU A 12 -5.53 -13.69 5.50
CA GLU A 12 -6.39 -14.84 5.22
C GLU A 12 -7.19 -14.61 3.93
N GLU A 13 -7.65 -15.71 3.31
CA GLU A 13 -8.52 -15.60 2.14
C GLU A 13 -9.87 -14.97 2.53
N VAL A 14 -10.22 -13.88 1.85
CA VAL A 14 -11.50 -13.19 2.01
C VAL A 14 -12.32 -13.31 0.72
N LYS A 15 -13.65 -13.27 0.84
CA LYS A 15 -14.59 -13.41 -0.29
C LYS A 15 -15.27 -12.09 -0.69
N GLU A 16 -15.26 -11.11 0.19
CA GLU A 16 -15.94 -9.83 -0.02
C GLU A 16 -14.98 -8.80 -0.61
N ILE A 17 -15.43 -8.07 -1.63
CA ILE A 17 -14.71 -6.94 -2.21
C ILE A 17 -15.04 -5.69 -1.38
N LYS A 18 -14.02 -5.08 -0.79
CA LYS A 18 -14.10 -3.92 0.12
C LYS A 18 -13.35 -2.69 -0.42
N THR A 19 -13.06 -2.63 -1.70
CA THR A 19 -12.25 -1.55 -2.32
C THR A 19 -12.85 -0.16 -2.10
N GLU A 20 -14.16 0.01 -2.20
CA GLU A 20 -14.81 1.31 -1.93
C GLU A 20 -14.69 1.73 -0.45
N GLN A 21 -14.78 0.77 0.47
CA GLN A 21 -14.56 1.00 1.90
C GLN A 21 -13.10 1.37 2.18
N ILE A 22 -12.16 0.72 1.51
CA ILE A 22 -10.72 1.02 1.60
C ILE A 22 -10.43 2.43 1.07
N LYS A 23 -10.92 2.77 -0.13
CA LYS A 23 -10.77 4.11 -0.71
C LYS A 23 -11.27 5.18 0.24
N LYS A 24 -12.51 5.02 0.73
CA LYS A 24 -13.09 5.96 1.68
C LYS A 24 -12.29 6.05 2.98
N GLY A 25 -11.93 4.92 3.57
CA GLY A 25 -11.19 4.88 4.84
C GLY A 25 -9.81 5.51 4.74
N LEU A 26 -9.05 5.18 3.68
CA LEU A 26 -7.72 5.76 3.45
C LEU A 26 -7.80 7.27 3.18
N HIS A 27 -8.84 7.73 2.48
CA HIS A 27 -9.08 9.16 2.25
C HIS A 27 -9.46 9.87 3.56
N ASP A 28 -10.38 9.31 4.35
CA ASP A 28 -10.78 9.85 5.67
C ASP A 28 -9.58 9.93 6.64
N SER A 29 -8.65 8.97 6.54
CA SER A 29 -7.39 8.93 7.29
C SER A 29 -6.26 9.77 6.68
N LYS A 30 -6.52 10.48 5.57
CA LYS A 30 -5.58 11.34 4.84
C LYS A 30 -4.31 10.62 4.37
N ILE A 31 -4.42 9.33 4.09
CA ILE A 31 -3.35 8.48 3.52
C ILE A 31 -3.32 8.63 2.01
N ILE A 32 -4.50 8.75 1.39
CA ILE A 32 -4.66 9.09 -0.02
C ILE A 32 -5.37 10.43 -0.17
N ASP A 33 -5.14 11.08 -1.30
CA ASP A 33 -5.79 12.34 -1.70
C ASP A 33 -6.46 12.17 -3.08
N GLU A 34 -6.33 13.16 -3.96
CA GLU A 34 -6.93 13.17 -5.29
C GLU A 34 -6.57 11.93 -6.13
N PRO A 35 -7.51 11.45 -6.98
CA PRO A 35 -7.22 10.42 -7.97
C PRO A 35 -6.15 10.87 -8.97
N LYS A 36 -5.30 9.93 -9.39
CA LYS A 36 -4.24 10.15 -10.37
C LYS A 36 -4.17 8.98 -11.34
N GLU A 37 -3.94 9.24 -12.62
CA GLU A 37 -3.66 8.19 -13.60
C GLU A 37 -2.19 7.77 -13.47
N LEU A 38 -1.94 6.47 -13.29
CA LEU A 38 -0.61 5.89 -13.34
C LEU A 38 -0.65 4.67 -14.26
N TRP A 39 0.15 4.70 -15.33
CA TRP A 39 0.29 3.59 -16.29
C TRP A 39 -1.04 3.11 -16.91
N GLY A 40 -2.02 4.01 -17.07
CA GLY A 40 -3.33 3.69 -17.63
C GLY A 40 -4.32 3.10 -16.61
N GLU A 41 -3.92 3.00 -15.34
CA GLU A 41 -4.77 2.59 -14.22
C GLU A 41 -5.05 3.77 -13.27
N GLN A 42 -6.18 3.72 -12.57
CA GLN A 42 -6.53 4.74 -11.59
C GLN A 42 -5.85 4.43 -10.24
N GLY A 43 -4.95 5.32 -9.84
CA GLY A 43 -4.37 5.37 -8.51
C GLY A 43 -4.77 6.64 -7.76
N TYR A 44 -4.06 6.89 -6.67
CA TYR A 44 -4.26 8.05 -5.81
C TYR A 44 -2.92 8.67 -5.42
N GLU A 45 -2.92 9.99 -5.26
CA GLU A 45 -1.79 10.70 -4.66
C GLU A 45 -1.65 10.35 -3.18
N ALA A 46 -0.42 10.42 -2.68
CA ALA A 46 -0.16 10.27 -1.26
C ALA A 46 -0.69 11.48 -0.48
N GLY A 47 -1.52 11.22 0.52
CA GLY A 47 -2.10 12.24 1.37
C GLY A 47 -1.14 12.74 2.46
N SER A 48 -1.53 13.83 3.11
CA SER A 48 -0.70 14.52 4.11
C SER A 48 -0.25 13.68 5.31
N ALA A 49 -0.97 12.60 5.64
CA ALA A 49 -0.64 11.73 6.77
C ALA A 49 0.17 10.49 6.38
N MET A 50 0.46 10.29 5.09
CA MET A 50 1.11 9.07 4.57
C MET A 50 2.37 8.69 5.35
N ASN A 51 3.25 9.66 5.63
CA ASN A 51 4.52 9.45 6.31
C ASN A 51 4.37 8.85 7.72
N ASP A 52 3.24 9.05 8.38
CA ASP A 52 3.02 8.60 9.77
C ASP A 52 2.76 7.08 9.86
N TYR A 53 2.42 6.44 8.73
CA TYR A 53 2.08 5.02 8.63
C TYR A 53 3.26 4.11 8.29
N PHE A 54 4.44 4.69 8.08
CA PHE A 54 5.67 3.97 7.77
C PHE A 54 6.77 4.29 8.77
N GLU A 55 7.69 3.35 8.94
CA GLU A 55 8.89 3.53 9.74
C GLU A 55 10.13 3.10 8.95
N PRO A 56 11.24 3.85 9.02
CA PRO A 56 11.39 5.11 9.72
C PRO A 56 10.55 6.21 9.07
N VAL A 57 10.04 7.12 9.90
CA VAL A 57 9.36 8.33 9.40
C VAL A 57 10.40 9.16 8.65
N LEU A 58 10.13 9.44 7.37
CA LEU A 58 11.06 10.20 6.55
C LEU A 58 11.17 11.63 7.08
N ASN A 59 12.35 12.24 6.93
CA ASN A 59 12.53 13.67 7.19
C ASN A 59 11.49 14.46 6.36
N PRO A 60 10.77 15.45 6.94
CA PRO A 60 9.77 16.26 6.24
C PRO A 60 10.21 16.85 4.89
N GLU A 61 11.48 17.25 4.72
CA GLU A 61 11.97 17.75 3.43
C GLU A 61 12.03 16.66 2.36
N TRP A 62 12.51 15.47 2.74
CA TRP A 62 12.56 14.31 1.86
C TRP A 62 11.16 13.78 1.55
N ALA A 63 10.30 13.67 2.56
CA ALA A 63 8.91 13.28 2.43
C ALA A 63 8.16 14.12 1.37
N LYS A 64 8.36 15.46 1.40
CA LYS A 64 7.75 16.38 0.43
C LYS A 64 8.22 16.17 -1.01
N GLN A 65 9.41 15.64 -1.20
CA GLN A 65 9.94 15.33 -2.54
C GLN A 65 9.51 13.93 -2.98
N TYR A 66 9.48 12.98 -2.04
CA TYR A 66 9.22 11.57 -2.29
C TYR A 66 7.74 11.25 -2.52
N PHE A 67 6.84 11.65 -1.60
CA PHE A 67 5.43 11.28 -1.67
C PHE A 67 4.68 11.76 -2.93
N PRO A 68 5.02 12.90 -3.56
CA PRO A 68 4.43 13.25 -4.86
C PRO A 68 4.82 12.31 -6.01
N THR A 69 5.91 11.54 -5.85
CA THR A 69 6.44 10.63 -6.89
C THR A 69 5.80 9.24 -6.85
N ILE A 70 5.12 8.90 -5.77
CA ILE A 70 4.46 7.59 -5.63
C ILE A 70 3.00 7.65 -6.08
N ALA A 71 2.41 6.48 -6.27
CA ALA A 71 0.97 6.34 -6.37
C ALA A 71 0.48 5.15 -5.55
N LEU A 72 -0.70 5.30 -4.96
CA LEU A 72 -1.40 4.23 -4.27
C LEU A 72 -2.46 3.64 -5.21
N MET A 73 -2.41 2.33 -5.42
CA MET A 73 -3.38 1.56 -6.19
C MET A 73 -4.24 0.76 -5.22
N ILE A 74 -5.55 0.73 -5.45
CA ILE A 74 -6.50 -0.04 -4.64
C ILE A 74 -7.26 -0.97 -5.59
N GLU A 75 -6.93 -2.25 -5.55
CA GLU A 75 -7.32 -3.25 -6.54
C GLU A 75 -8.30 -4.25 -5.94
N GLU A 76 -9.37 -4.57 -6.67
CA GLU A 76 -10.34 -5.59 -6.23
C GLU A 76 -9.70 -6.96 -6.16
N LYS A 77 -8.88 -7.29 -7.17
CA LYS A 77 -8.10 -8.51 -7.26
C LYS A 77 -6.66 -8.16 -7.64
N GLY A 78 -5.71 -8.62 -6.84
CA GLY A 78 -4.29 -8.50 -7.10
C GLY A 78 -3.55 -9.69 -6.49
N TYR A 79 -2.30 -9.48 -6.10
CA TYR A 79 -1.49 -10.50 -5.45
C TYR A 79 -0.72 -9.93 -4.27
N GLY A 80 -0.58 -10.76 -3.23
CA GLY A 80 0.38 -10.58 -2.15
C GLY A 80 1.74 -11.17 -2.48
N VAL A 81 2.76 -10.79 -1.72
CA VAL A 81 4.15 -11.21 -1.92
C VAL A 81 4.70 -11.75 -0.61
N GLU A 82 4.95 -13.05 -0.56
CA GLU A 82 5.50 -13.72 0.62
C GLU A 82 6.96 -14.13 0.33
N SER A 83 7.87 -13.93 1.28
CA SER A 83 9.24 -14.41 1.15
C SER A 83 9.26 -15.92 1.39
N GLY A 84 9.46 -16.71 0.33
CA GLY A 84 9.67 -18.15 0.42
C GLY A 84 11.12 -18.52 0.75
N GLU A 85 11.40 -19.81 0.95
CA GLU A 85 12.74 -20.31 1.31
C GLU A 85 13.80 -20.09 0.21
N GLU A 86 13.39 -20.06 -1.06
CA GLU A 86 14.29 -19.92 -2.22
C GLU A 86 13.91 -18.76 -3.17
N ASP A 87 12.63 -18.38 -3.24
CA ASP A 87 12.10 -17.32 -4.12
C ASP A 87 10.87 -16.64 -3.51
N PHE A 88 10.42 -15.52 -4.11
CA PHE A 88 9.15 -14.88 -3.74
C PHE A 88 7.96 -15.76 -4.14
N GLU A 89 7.02 -15.95 -3.22
CA GLU A 89 5.74 -16.60 -3.49
C GLU A 89 4.65 -15.52 -3.71
N TYR A 90 3.96 -15.63 -4.84
CA TYR A 90 2.86 -14.73 -5.20
C TYR A 90 1.54 -15.42 -4.92
N VAL A 91 0.67 -14.74 -4.15
CA VAL A 91 -0.62 -15.32 -3.78
C VAL A 91 -1.75 -14.40 -4.20
N ASP A 92 -2.66 -14.92 -5.02
CA ASP A 92 -3.87 -14.21 -5.44
C ASP A 92 -4.70 -13.78 -4.22
N ARG A 93 -5.09 -12.50 -4.21
CA ARG A 93 -5.82 -11.89 -3.10
C ARG A 93 -6.83 -10.86 -3.60
N LEU A 94 -7.89 -10.72 -2.81
CA LEU A 94 -8.81 -9.59 -2.96
C LEU A 94 -8.36 -8.42 -2.09
N ASN A 95 -8.84 -7.22 -2.41
CA ASN A 95 -8.67 -6.02 -1.60
C ASN A 95 -7.20 -5.63 -1.38
N VAL A 96 -6.43 -5.66 -2.47
CA VAL A 96 -4.99 -5.39 -2.44
C VAL A 96 -4.74 -3.90 -2.56
N VAL A 97 -3.84 -3.39 -1.72
CA VAL A 97 -3.34 -2.01 -1.82
C VAL A 97 -1.87 -2.07 -2.20
N SER A 98 -1.48 -1.33 -3.23
CA SER A 98 -0.10 -1.30 -3.72
C SER A 98 0.42 0.13 -3.73
N ILE A 99 1.66 0.35 -3.31
CA ILE A 99 2.36 1.62 -3.44
C ILE A 99 3.44 1.45 -4.50
N LYS A 100 3.24 2.11 -5.64
CA LYS A 100 4.21 2.12 -6.75
C LYS A 100 5.24 3.23 -6.52
N GLY A 101 6.53 2.92 -6.71
CA GLY A 101 7.62 3.84 -6.39
C GLY A 101 7.97 3.84 -4.89
N GLY A 102 7.71 2.73 -4.20
CA GLY A 102 8.01 2.58 -2.79
C GLY A 102 9.50 2.79 -2.49
N GLU A 103 9.83 3.38 -1.35
CA GLU A 103 11.20 3.62 -0.92
C GLU A 103 11.68 2.44 -0.06
N GLY A 104 12.78 1.81 -0.48
CA GLY A 104 13.37 0.68 0.24
C GLY A 104 13.96 1.03 1.61
N ALA A 105 13.83 2.28 2.06
CA ALA A 105 14.22 2.70 3.40
C ALA A 105 13.16 2.36 4.46
N PHE A 106 11.91 2.06 4.07
CA PHE A 106 10.90 1.67 5.04
C PHE A 106 11.07 0.22 5.48
N ASP A 107 11.39 0.06 6.75
CA ASP A 107 11.62 -1.22 7.40
C ASP A 107 10.36 -1.73 8.12
N SER A 108 9.37 -0.86 8.34
CA SER A 108 8.07 -1.26 8.93
C SER A 108 6.90 -0.48 8.37
N TRP A 109 5.78 -1.18 8.20
CA TRP A 109 4.49 -0.67 7.72
C TRP A 109 3.33 -1.24 8.56
N ASN A 110 3.62 -1.63 9.80
CA ASN A 110 2.62 -2.21 10.71
C ASN A 110 1.43 -1.26 10.95
N LYS A 111 1.67 0.05 10.97
CA LYS A 111 0.62 1.06 11.13
C LYS A 111 -0.31 1.09 9.91
N MET A 112 0.23 0.96 8.70
CA MET A 112 -0.58 0.85 7.48
C MET A 112 -1.44 -0.41 7.51
N CYS A 113 -0.87 -1.57 7.89
CA CYS A 113 -1.64 -2.80 8.08
C CYS A 113 -2.75 -2.65 9.14
N ALA A 114 -2.45 -2.02 10.28
CA ALA A 114 -3.42 -1.78 11.35
C ALA A 114 -4.56 -0.85 10.91
N GLU A 115 -4.27 0.17 10.11
CA GLU A 115 -5.30 1.05 9.57
C GLU A 115 -6.18 0.32 8.55
N LEU A 116 -5.61 -0.50 7.67
CA LEU A 116 -6.38 -1.35 6.76
C LEU A 116 -7.25 -2.37 7.51
N GLU A 117 -6.74 -2.96 8.59
CA GLU A 117 -7.52 -3.85 9.47
C GLU A 117 -8.66 -3.11 10.15
N LYS A 118 -8.43 -1.90 10.65
CA LYS A 118 -9.48 -1.05 11.22
C LYS A 118 -10.54 -0.67 10.19
N ILE A 119 -10.13 -0.40 8.94
CA ILE A 119 -11.04 -0.04 7.86
C ILE A 119 -11.89 -1.24 7.46
N THR A 120 -11.30 -2.42 7.27
CA THR A 120 -11.95 -3.58 6.63
C THR A 120 -12.48 -4.62 7.61
N GLY A 121 -11.93 -4.68 8.82
CA GLY A 121 -12.11 -5.76 9.78
C GLY A 121 -11.26 -7.00 9.52
N ASP A 122 -10.45 -7.03 8.46
CA ASP A 122 -9.62 -8.18 8.10
C ASP A 122 -8.16 -7.92 8.49
N LYS A 123 -7.42 -8.95 8.93
CA LYS A 123 -5.99 -8.79 9.21
C LYS A 123 -5.21 -8.59 7.93
N TYR A 124 -4.45 -7.50 7.84
CA TYR A 124 -3.58 -7.24 6.70
C TYR A 124 -2.14 -7.64 6.99
N GLN A 125 -1.45 -8.05 5.94
CA GLN A 125 -0.01 -8.16 5.91
C GLN A 125 0.53 -7.33 4.74
N GLY A 126 1.82 -6.98 4.80
CA GLY A 126 2.47 -6.29 3.70
C GLY A 126 3.85 -6.84 3.42
N GLY A 127 4.34 -6.55 2.21
CA GLY A 127 5.58 -7.10 1.69
C GLY A 127 6.07 -6.32 0.47
N TRP A 128 7.37 -6.44 0.21
CA TRP A 128 8.05 -5.76 -0.88
C TRP A 128 8.26 -6.66 -2.09
N GLU A 129 8.11 -6.06 -3.27
CA GLU A 129 8.51 -6.62 -4.56
C GLU A 129 9.55 -5.68 -5.18
N LEU A 130 10.64 -6.25 -5.70
CA LEU A 130 11.65 -5.52 -6.47
C LEU A 130 11.35 -5.74 -7.96
N LEU A 131 11.15 -4.66 -8.72
CA LEU A 131 11.01 -4.69 -10.18
C LEU A 131 12.36 -4.58 -10.90
#